data_AF-A0A970WQR8-F1
#
_entry.id   AF-A0A970WQR8-F1
#
_cell.length_a   1.000
_cell.length_b   1.000
_cell.length_c   1.000
_cell.angle_alpha   90.00
_cell.angle_beta   90.00
_cell.angle_gamma   90.00
#
_symmetry.space_group_name_H-M   'P 1'
#
loop_
_entity.id
_entity.type
_entity.pdbx_description
1 polymer ?
#
loop_
_entity_poly.entity_id
_entity_poly.type
_entity_poly.pdbx_seq_one_letter_code
_entity_poly.pdbx_strand_id
1 'polypeptide(L)'
;MKCAMVIEFLCPRGHKIRCGDDRAGKPAKCPKCGVKFYVPGPEDSEPSESGSWATAPAETSSHPGNGSAGALKEQIEFLCPNGHRVWAPLSLQGRAGQCPECGSRFHIPTLADYEEMPLDIVSSEDSVVNLEPLVGLHGSGSSAVKGTGSAHWTNDPMRPISSANNSPDKIGKFLAEVVADLADGESIELLTTDGQKYVPEKLAQGLCDSTRLAFSAKTEDDTHSLVVLPWPSIARIEIRGLRQLPLEFRK
;
A
#
# COMPACT_ATOMS: atom_id res chain seq x y z
N MET A 1 36.27 -26.68 -31.60
CA MET A 1 35.43 -26.98 -30.42
C MET A 1 35.27 -25.70 -29.60
N LYS A 2 34.05 -25.21 -29.36
CA LYS A 2 33.82 -24.16 -28.35
C LYS A 2 33.77 -24.85 -26.98
N CYS A 3 34.67 -24.48 -26.09
CA CYS A 3 34.64 -24.95 -24.70
C CYS A 3 33.49 -24.21 -24.00
N ALA A 4 32.43 -24.93 -23.63
CA ALA A 4 31.34 -24.37 -22.84
C ALA A 4 31.86 -24.15 -21.40
N MET A 5 31.90 -22.91 -20.96
CA MET A 5 32.28 -22.58 -19.59
C MET A 5 31.05 -22.68 -18.69
N VAL A 6 31.21 -23.18 -17.46
CA VAL A 6 30.10 -23.28 -16.51
C VAL A 6 30.06 -22.02 -15.66
N ILE A 7 28.91 -21.35 -15.64
CA ILE A 7 28.64 -20.19 -14.78
C ILE A 7 27.80 -20.61 -13.56
N GLU A 8 28.11 -20.01 -12.41
CA GLU A 8 27.38 -20.21 -11.14
C GLU A 8 26.79 -18.87 -10.66
N PHE A 9 25.50 -18.83 -10.36
CA PHE A 9 24.81 -17.63 -9.88
C PHE A 9 23.57 -17.99 -9.06
N LEU A 10 22.94 -17.00 -8.43
CA LEU A 10 21.73 -17.18 -7.63
C LEU A 10 20.48 -16.84 -8.45
N CYS A 11 19.43 -17.66 -8.34
CA CYS A 11 18.12 -17.26 -8.84
C CYS A 11 17.56 -16.09 -7.99
N PRO A 12 16.50 -15.39 -8.44
CA PRO A 12 15.88 -14.29 -7.68
C PRO A 12 15.40 -14.65 -6.27
N ARG A 13 15.27 -15.94 -5.96
CA ARG A 13 14.94 -16.45 -4.60
C ARG A 13 16.15 -16.97 -3.83
N GLY A 14 17.37 -16.69 -4.26
CA GLY A 14 18.62 -17.04 -3.57
C GLY A 14 19.12 -18.48 -3.77
N HIS A 15 18.57 -19.27 -4.69
CA HIS A 15 19.06 -20.63 -4.94
C HIS A 15 20.24 -20.64 -5.91
N LYS A 16 21.32 -21.35 -5.56
CA LYS A 16 22.48 -21.59 -6.43
C LYS A 16 22.10 -22.39 -7.68
N ILE A 17 22.47 -21.87 -8.84
CA ILE A 17 22.27 -22.43 -10.17
C ILE A 17 23.63 -22.58 -10.85
N ARG A 18 23.85 -23.71 -11.53
CA ARG A 18 24.99 -23.93 -12.42
C ARG A 18 24.49 -24.27 -13.82
N CYS A 19 24.97 -23.57 -14.84
CA CYS A 19 24.69 -23.89 -16.23
C CYS A 19 25.84 -23.45 -17.14
N GLY A 20 25.82 -23.89 -18.41
CA GLY A 20 26.78 -23.41 -19.40
C GLY A 20 26.57 -21.93 -19.75
N ASP A 21 27.66 -21.29 -20.14
CA ASP A 21 27.74 -19.94 -20.69
C ASP A 21 26.92 -19.78 -21.98
N ASP A 22 26.70 -20.87 -22.72
CA ASP A 22 25.78 -20.94 -23.86
C ASP A 22 24.34 -20.55 -23.51
N ARG A 23 24.00 -20.57 -22.21
CA ARG A 23 22.70 -20.16 -21.70
C ARG A 23 22.65 -18.71 -21.24
N ALA A 24 23.77 -18.00 -21.19
CA ALA A 24 23.81 -16.58 -20.87
C ALA A 24 22.84 -15.76 -21.73
N GLY A 25 22.12 -14.84 -21.11
CA GLY A 25 21.10 -13.99 -21.75
C GLY A 25 19.82 -14.72 -22.16
N LYS A 26 19.71 -16.05 -21.99
CA LYS A 26 18.50 -16.81 -22.34
C LYS A 26 17.54 -16.94 -21.16
N PRO A 27 16.22 -17.04 -21.40
CA PRO A 27 15.26 -17.33 -20.34
C PRO A 27 15.47 -18.74 -19.79
N ALA A 28 15.48 -18.85 -18.47
CA ALA A 28 15.65 -20.09 -17.72
C ALA A 28 14.64 -20.18 -16.57
N LYS A 29 14.52 -21.39 -15.99
CA LYS A 29 13.66 -21.68 -14.85
C LYS A 29 14.49 -22.31 -13.74
N CYS A 30 14.31 -21.85 -12.51
CA CYS A 30 15.00 -22.43 -11.36
C CYS A 30 14.48 -23.86 -11.10
N PRO A 31 15.36 -24.88 -11.01
CA PRO A 31 14.94 -26.24 -10.74
C PRO A 31 14.42 -26.45 -9.31
N LYS A 32 14.75 -25.54 -8.37
CA LYS A 32 14.30 -25.64 -6.97
C LYS A 32 12.94 -24.98 -6.71
N CYS A 33 12.73 -23.76 -7.21
CA CYS A 33 11.51 -23.00 -6.91
C CYS A 33 10.63 -22.69 -8.13
N GLY A 34 11.10 -23.00 -9.33
CA GLY A 34 10.34 -22.79 -10.56
C GLY A 34 10.22 -21.33 -11.04
N VAL A 35 10.90 -20.38 -10.41
CA VAL A 35 10.90 -18.98 -10.88
C VAL A 35 11.58 -18.87 -12.25
N LYS A 36 11.01 -18.04 -13.14
CA LYS A 36 11.59 -17.72 -14.46
C LYS A 36 12.54 -16.53 -14.30
N PHE A 37 13.70 -16.58 -14.95
CA PHE A 37 14.72 -15.52 -14.89
C PHE A 37 15.61 -15.57 -16.14
N TYR A 38 16.44 -14.56 -16.36
CA TYR A 38 17.47 -14.57 -17.41
C TYR A 38 18.82 -14.94 -16.82
N VAL A 39 19.52 -15.85 -17.48
CA VAL A 39 20.86 -16.28 -17.04
C VAL A 39 21.84 -15.11 -17.20
N PRO A 40 22.54 -14.67 -16.14
CA PRO A 40 23.53 -13.59 -16.23
C PRO A 40 24.63 -13.90 -17.24
N GLY A 41 25.13 -12.85 -17.90
CA GLY A 41 26.31 -12.97 -18.74
C GLY A 41 27.58 -13.17 -17.91
N PRO A 42 28.67 -13.70 -18.50
CA PRO A 42 29.98 -13.75 -17.85
C PRO A 42 30.54 -12.34 -17.53
N GLU A 43 30.03 -11.28 -18.17
CA GLU A 43 30.36 -9.88 -17.83
C GLU A 43 29.67 -9.37 -16.55
N ASP A 44 28.56 -10.01 -16.13
CA ASP A 44 27.79 -9.65 -14.93
C ASP A 44 28.12 -10.54 -13.70
N SER A 45 29.08 -11.45 -13.85
CA SER A 45 29.42 -12.46 -12.83
C SER A 45 30.85 -12.27 -12.31
N GLU A 46 31.16 -11.09 -11.77
CA GLU A 46 32.39 -10.94 -10.99
C GLU A 46 32.21 -11.61 -9.61
N PRO A 47 33.09 -12.54 -9.21
CA PRO A 47 33.02 -13.19 -7.92
C PRO A 47 33.46 -12.19 -6.84
N SER A 48 32.48 -11.68 -6.08
CA SER A 48 32.74 -10.86 -4.91
C SER A 48 33.34 -11.74 -3.80
N GLU A 49 34.66 -11.84 -3.78
CA GLU A 49 35.41 -12.36 -2.64
C GLU A 49 35.55 -11.27 -1.57
N SER A 50 35.29 -11.67 -0.33
CA SER A 50 35.83 -11.09 0.91
C SER A 50 35.18 -9.82 1.48
N GLY A 51 34.44 -10.04 2.58
CA GLY A 51 34.81 -9.48 3.89
C GLY A 51 34.57 -7.98 4.15
N SER A 52 33.64 -7.72 5.07
CA SER A 52 33.63 -6.63 6.07
C SER A 52 34.13 -5.21 5.72
N TRP A 53 33.19 -4.29 5.95
CA TRP A 53 33.35 -2.95 6.55
C TRP A 53 33.52 -1.72 5.63
N ALA A 54 32.53 -0.84 5.80
CA ALA A 54 32.46 0.61 5.63
C ALA A 54 32.23 1.31 4.28
N THR A 55 31.25 2.21 4.39
CA THR A 55 31.06 3.53 3.75
C THR A 55 30.55 3.57 2.31
N ALA A 56 29.29 3.99 2.19
CA ALA A 56 28.80 4.83 1.08
C ALA A 56 29.56 6.20 1.05
N PRO A 57 29.44 7.06 0.01
CA PRO A 57 28.51 7.06 -1.14
C PRO A 57 29.13 7.44 -2.51
N ALA A 58 28.26 7.65 -3.51
CA ALA A 58 28.43 8.40 -4.78
C ALA A 58 29.24 7.73 -5.92
N GLU A 59 28.56 7.28 -6.99
CA GLU A 59 28.25 8.02 -8.23
C GLU A 59 29.40 8.05 -9.25
N THR A 60 29.00 8.01 -10.54
CA THR A 60 29.74 8.40 -11.75
C THR A 60 30.64 7.30 -12.38
N SER A 61 30.69 7.00 -13.68
CA SER A 61 29.85 7.10 -14.89
C SER A 61 30.65 6.45 -16.05
N SER A 62 29.96 6.16 -17.17
CA SER A 62 30.44 6.33 -18.57
C SER A 62 31.10 5.15 -19.33
N HIS A 63 30.29 4.47 -20.16
CA HIS A 63 30.27 4.43 -21.66
C HIS A 63 31.61 4.31 -22.46
N PRO A 64 31.65 3.72 -23.69
CA PRO A 64 30.81 4.10 -24.86
C PRO A 64 30.47 2.94 -25.85
N GLY A 65 29.62 3.04 -26.88
CA GLY A 65 28.83 4.11 -27.50
C GLY A 65 28.64 3.81 -29.00
N ASN A 66 27.47 4.15 -29.58
CA ASN A 66 27.42 4.88 -30.86
C ASN A 66 26.02 5.49 -31.07
N GLY A 67 25.99 6.79 -31.35
CA GLY A 67 24.84 7.65 -31.13
C GLY A 67 23.83 7.76 -32.27
N SER A 68 22.59 7.98 -31.86
CA SER A 68 21.65 8.91 -32.47
C SER A 68 20.90 9.59 -31.33
N ALA A 69 21.03 10.91 -31.23
CA ALA A 69 20.39 11.75 -30.24
C ALA A 69 18.85 11.73 -30.38
N GLY A 70 18.14 11.59 -29.26
CA GLY A 70 16.69 11.84 -29.16
C GLY A 70 15.83 10.62 -28.77
N ALA A 71 15.83 10.25 -27.49
CA ALA A 71 14.70 9.62 -26.79
C ALA A 71 15.15 9.30 -25.35
N LEU A 72 15.04 10.28 -24.46
CA LEU A 72 14.95 10.01 -23.02
C LEU A 72 13.79 9.03 -22.87
N LYS A 73 14.10 7.80 -22.46
CA LYS A 73 13.12 6.73 -22.30
C LYS A 73 12.19 7.13 -21.17
N GLU A 74 11.10 7.78 -21.56
CA GLU A 74 9.87 8.02 -20.85
C GLU A 74 9.54 6.83 -19.92
N GLN A 75 9.89 6.95 -18.63
CA GLN A 75 9.51 6.02 -17.56
C GLN A 75 8.72 6.78 -16.50
N ILE A 76 7.71 6.14 -15.92
CA ILE A 76 6.97 6.61 -14.76
C ILE A 76 7.35 5.82 -13.51
N GLU A 77 7.49 6.52 -12.38
CA GLU A 77 7.61 5.95 -11.04
C GLU A 77 6.22 5.93 -10.40
N PHE A 78 5.81 4.80 -9.83
CA PHE A 78 4.58 4.70 -9.04
C PHE A 78 4.69 3.55 -8.03
N LEU A 79 3.76 3.52 -7.07
CA LEU A 79 3.69 2.48 -6.06
C LEU A 79 2.73 1.36 -6.48
N CYS A 80 3.13 0.11 -6.30
CA CYS A 80 2.19 -1.00 -6.41
C CYS A 80 1.18 -0.97 -5.23
N PRO A 81 0.07 -1.73 -5.29
CA PRO A 81 -0.94 -1.78 -4.21
C PRO A 81 -0.42 -2.24 -2.85
N ASN A 82 0.78 -2.83 -2.80
CA ASN A 82 1.45 -3.26 -1.57
C ASN A 82 2.55 -2.28 -1.10
N GLY A 83 2.67 -1.10 -1.72
CA GLY A 83 3.60 -0.04 -1.29
C GLY A 83 5.02 -0.10 -1.85
N HIS A 84 5.36 -1.08 -2.70
CA HIS A 84 6.68 -1.12 -3.35
C HIS A 84 6.78 -0.12 -4.52
N ARG A 85 7.95 0.52 -4.64
CA ARG A 85 8.28 1.41 -5.77
C ARG A 85 8.51 0.60 -7.04
N VAL A 86 7.87 1.03 -8.12
CA VAL A 86 7.96 0.39 -9.44
C VAL A 86 8.24 1.44 -10.51
N TRP A 87 9.17 1.11 -11.40
CA TRP A 87 9.49 1.90 -12.59
C TRP A 87 8.93 1.17 -13.81
N ALA A 88 8.06 1.84 -14.57
CA ALA A 88 7.54 1.30 -15.82
C ALA A 88 7.70 2.31 -16.97
N PRO A 89 8.02 1.86 -18.20
CA PRO A 89 8.01 2.74 -19.36
C PRO A 89 6.60 3.29 -19.62
N LEU A 90 6.51 4.54 -20.11
CA LEU A 90 5.26 5.21 -20.49
C LEU A 90 4.47 4.38 -21.51
N SER A 91 5.14 3.59 -22.36
CA SER A 91 4.50 2.70 -23.32
C SER A 91 3.65 1.57 -22.70
N LEU A 92 3.79 1.33 -21.39
CA LEU A 92 3.00 0.36 -20.65
C LEU A 92 1.86 0.97 -19.83
N GLN A 93 1.63 2.28 -19.93
CA GLN A 93 0.48 2.94 -19.29
C GLN A 93 -0.85 2.28 -19.69
N GLY A 94 -1.76 2.18 -18.72
CA GLY A 94 -3.06 1.52 -18.86
C GLY A 94 -3.00 -0.01 -18.96
N ARG A 95 -1.83 -0.61 -19.19
CA ARG A 95 -1.67 -2.06 -19.31
C ARG A 95 -1.51 -2.72 -17.94
N ALA A 96 -1.86 -4.01 -17.87
CA ALA A 96 -1.62 -4.83 -16.70
C ALA A 96 -0.12 -5.05 -16.49
N GLY A 97 0.40 -4.57 -15.37
CA GLY A 97 1.74 -4.79 -14.86
C GLY A 97 1.77 -5.81 -13.72
N GLN A 98 2.98 -6.19 -13.31
CA GLN A 98 3.22 -7.03 -12.15
C GLN A 98 4.37 -6.43 -11.33
N CYS A 99 4.18 -6.32 -10.02
CA CYS A 99 5.21 -5.83 -9.11
C CYS A 99 6.39 -6.82 -9.10
N PRO A 100 7.63 -6.36 -9.32
CA PRO A 100 8.81 -7.23 -9.23
C PRO A 100 9.10 -7.71 -7.81
N GLU A 101 8.74 -6.91 -6.80
CA GLU A 101 8.98 -7.21 -5.38
C GLU A 101 7.99 -8.25 -4.84
N CYS A 102 6.69 -7.98 -4.91
CA CYS A 102 5.67 -8.84 -4.30
C CYS A 102 4.85 -9.67 -5.29
N GLY A 103 5.02 -9.45 -6.61
CA GLY A 103 4.29 -10.20 -7.62
C GLY A 103 2.82 -9.81 -7.80
N SER A 104 2.32 -8.76 -7.14
CA SER A 104 0.93 -8.30 -7.30
C SER A 104 0.69 -7.75 -8.70
N ARG A 105 -0.44 -8.10 -9.29
CA ARG A 105 -0.88 -7.58 -10.59
C ARG A 105 -1.63 -6.26 -10.39
N PHE A 106 -1.35 -5.25 -11.20
CA PHE A 106 -1.98 -3.93 -11.13
C PHE A 106 -2.05 -3.30 -12.53
N HIS A 107 -2.80 -2.22 -12.70
CA HIS A 107 -2.74 -1.42 -13.92
C HIS A 107 -1.73 -0.28 -13.74
N ILE A 108 -0.89 -0.08 -14.75
CA ILE A 108 0.10 0.99 -14.74
C ILE A 108 -0.64 2.33 -14.93
N PRO A 109 -0.54 3.29 -14.01
CA PRO A 109 -1.25 4.57 -14.11
C PRO A 109 -0.91 5.31 -15.39
N THR A 110 -1.88 6.00 -15.98
CA THR A 110 -1.66 6.89 -17.12
C THR A 110 -1.31 8.29 -16.61
N LEU A 111 -0.62 9.11 -17.40
CA LEU A 111 -0.33 10.49 -17.00
C LEU A 111 -1.60 11.37 -16.95
N ALA A 112 -2.64 11.02 -17.72
CA ALA A 112 -3.94 11.68 -17.66
C ALA A 112 -4.62 11.50 -16.29
N ASP A 113 -4.39 10.37 -15.61
CA ASP A 113 -4.90 10.13 -14.26
C ASP A 113 -4.31 11.10 -13.21
N TYR A 114 -3.21 11.79 -13.53
CA TYR A 114 -2.59 12.81 -12.68
C TYR A 114 -2.92 14.26 -13.10
N GLU A 115 -3.34 14.52 -14.34
CA GLU A 115 -3.70 15.87 -14.83
C GLU A 115 -5.15 16.28 -14.47
N GLU A 116 -6.03 15.34 -14.10
CA GLU A 116 -7.42 15.63 -13.71
C GLU A 116 -7.59 16.03 -12.23
N MET A 117 -6.52 16.49 -11.56
CA MET A 117 -6.66 17.25 -10.30
C MET A 117 -6.71 18.75 -10.65
N PRO A 118 -7.88 19.40 -10.67
CA PRO A 118 -7.95 20.84 -10.83
C PRO A 118 -7.20 21.53 -9.67
N LEU A 119 -6.17 22.30 -10.03
CA LEU A 119 -5.45 23.22 -9.15
C LEU A 119 -6.33 24.44 -8.84
N ASP A 120 -7.46 24.23 -8.16
CA ASP A 120 -8.35 25.33 -7.76
C ASP A 120 -8.44 25.45 -6.25
N ILE A 121 -7.35 25.84 -5.60
CA ILE A 121 -7.42 26.55 -4.32
C ILE A 121 -6.28 27.58 -4.25
N VAL A 122 -6.54 28.80 -4.70
CA VAL A 122 -6.43 30.04 -3.90
C VAL A 122 -6.94 31.24 -4.72
N SER A 123 -8.16 31.69 -4.44
CA SER A 123 -8.46 33.12 -4.44
C SER A 123 -9.55 33.38 -3.43
N SER A 124 -9.12 33.82 -2.25
CA SER A 124 -9.96 34.50 -1.29
C SER A 124 -10.47 35.79 -1.92
N GLU A 125 -11.77 36.05 -1.92
CA GLU A 125 -12.39 37.25 -1.32
C GLU A 125 -13.89 37.35 -1.66
N ASP A 126 -14.65 37.71 -0.61
CA ASP A 126 -15.99 38.30 -0.59
C ASP A 126 -17.10 37.75 -1.51
N SER A 127 -18.06 37.05 -0.90
CA SER A 127 -19.49 37.26 -1.19
C SER A 127 -20.40 36.69 -0.09
N VAL A 128 -20.85 37.61 0.76
CA VAL A 128 -22.06 37.54 1.57
C VAL A 128 -23.28 37.27 0.68
N VAL A 129 -24.04 36.21 0.96
CA VAL A 129 -25.50 36.23 0.79
C VAL A 129 -26.17 35.52 1.97
N ASN A 130 -27.11 36.25 2.55
CA ASN A 130 -27.97 35.86 3.66
C ASN A 130 -29.36 35.53 3.09
N LEU A 131 -30.22 34.96 3.96
CA LEU A 131 -31.69 34.80 3.91
C LEU A 131 -32.23 33.36 3.77
N GLU A 132 -32.27 32.68 4.93
CA GLU A 132 -33.48 32.32 5.69
C GLU A 132 -34.62 31.44 5.12
N PRO A 133 -35.41 30.78 6.01
CA PRO A 133 -35.98 29.45 5.79
C PRO A 133 -37.47 29.49 5.43
N LEU A 134 -37.95 28.47 4.71
CA LEU A 134 -39.39 28.28 4.48
C LEU A 134 -39.88 26.93 5.01
N VAL A 135 -40.54 27.01 6.16
CA VAL A 135 -41.50 26.05 6.70
C VAL A 135 -42.75 25.99 5.80
N GLY A 136 -43.29 24.80 5.56
CA GLY A 136 -44.60 24.64 4.92
C GLY A 136 -44.97 23.19 4.60
N LEU A 137 -45.79 22.60 5.49
CA LEU A 137 -46.43 21.29 5.38
C LEU A 137 -47.43 21.18 4.18
N HIS A 138 -47.87 19.93 3.98
CA HIS A 138 -49.17 19.40 3.49
C HIS A 138 -49.25 18.94 2.02
N GLY A 139 -49.64 17.68 1.81
CA GLY A 139 -50.21 17.23 0.53
C GLY A 139 -50.12 15.73 0.24
N SER A 140 -51.07 14.96 0.76
CA SER A 140 -51.30 13.53 0.51
C SER A 140 -51.33 13.11 -0.98
N GLY A 141 -50.82 11.91 -1.28
CA GLY A 141 -50.95 11.28 -2.59
C GLY A 141 -50.60 9.79 -2.56
N SER A 142 -51.56 8.97 -2.13
CA SER A 142 -51.51 7.52 -2.22
C SER A 142 -51.44 7.04 -3.67
N SER A 143 -50.50 6.14 -3.98
CA SER A 143 -50.74 5.12 -5.01
C SER A 143 -49.95 3.86 -4.75
N ALA A 144 -50.72 2.78 -4.67
CA ALA A 144 -50.31 1.44 -4.35
C ALA A 144 -49.57 0.79 -5.53
N VAL A 145 -48.39 0.24 -5.25
CA VAL A 145 -47.83 -0.86 -6.04
C VAL A 145 -47.69 -2.06 -5.12
N LYS A 146 -48.54 -3.05 -5.36
CA LYS A 146 -48.45 -4.40 -4.81
C LYS A 146 -47.26 -5.10 -5.47
N GLY A 147 -46.17 -5.24 -4.73
CA GLY A 147 -45.06 -6.14 -5.05
C GLY A 147 -44.97 -7.23 -3.99
N THR A 148 -45.57 -8.38 -4.27
CA THR A 148 -45.44 -9.60 -3.46
C THR A 148 -44.03 -10.16 -3.63
N GLY A 149 -43.19 -9.98 -2.61
CA GLY A 149 -41.89 -10.62 -2.49
C GLY A 149 -41.57 -10.84 -1.03
N SER A 150 -42.04 -11.96 -0.48
CA SER A 150 -41.72 -12.39 0.89
C SER A 150 -40.23 -12.72 0.99
N ALA A 151 -39.42 -11.76 1.45
CA ALA A 151 -38.12 -12.05 2.03
C ALA A 151 -38.35 -12.33 3.53
N HIS A 152 -38.50 -13.61 3.85
CA HIS A 152 -38.54 -14.12 5.20
C HIS A 152 -37.14 -13.98 5.82
N TRP A 153 -36.94 -12.94 6.64
CA TRP A 153 -35.76 -12.78 7.48
C TRP A 153 -35.88 -13.76 8.64
N THR A 154 -35.36 -14.97 8.47
CA THR A 154 -35.13 -15.88 9.59
C THR A 154 -33.93 -15.36 10.37
N ASN A 155 -34.17 -14.98 11.62
CA ASN A 155 -33.15 -14.81 12.65
C ASN A 155 -32.45 -16.16 12.87
N ASP A 156 -31.42 -16.44 12.09
CA ASP A 156 -30.47 -17.52 12.38
C ASP A 156 -29.38 -16.92 13.28
N PRO A 157 -29.20 -17.40 14.53
CA PRO A 157 -28.09 -16.94 15.36
C PRO A 157 -26.79 -17.34 14.67
N MET A 158 -25.98 -16.34 14.32
CA MET A 158 -24.65 -16.50 13.72
C MET A 158 -23.89 -17.63 14.42
N ARG A 159 -23.65 -18.68 13.66
CA ARG A 159 -22.76 -19.78 14.02
C ARG A 159 -21.37 -19.18 14.28
N PRO A 160 -20.76 -19.37 15.47
CA PRO A 160 -19.43 -18.86 15.71
C PRO A 160 -18.46 -19.60 14.79
N ILE A 161 -17.77 -18.86 13.93
CA ILE A 161 -16.62 -19.35 13.18
C ILE A 161 -15.51 -19.60 14.21
N SER A 162 -15.54 -20.77 14.84
CA SER A 162 -14.43 -21.26 15.64
C SER A 162 -13.39 -21.80 14.66
N SER A 163 -12.31 -21.06 14.42
CA SER A 163 -10.95 -21.58 14.23
C SER A 163 -10.00 -20.51 13.67
N ALA A 164 -9.34 -19.80 14.57
CA ALA A 164 -7.90 -19.60 14.52
C ALA A 164 -7.46 -19.23 15.93
N ASN A 165 -6.34 -19.80 16.38
CA ASN A 165 -5.75 -19.53 17.68
C ASN A 165 -5.37 -18.04 17.77
N ASN A 166 -6.29 -17.20 18.23
CA ASN A 166 -6.04 -15.78 18.46
C ASN A 166 -5.17 -15.66 19.71
N SER A 167 -3.85 -15.59 19.50
CA SER A 167 -3.03 -14.84 20.44
C SER A 167 -3.66 -13.46 20.57
N PRO A 168 -3.95 -12.97 21.78
CA PRO A 168 -4.52 -11.64 21.95
C PRO A 168 -3.61 -10.66 21.25
N ASP A 169 -4.16 -9.89 20.31
CA ASP A 169 -3.41 -8.91 19.56
C ASP A 169 -2.87 -7.86 20.53
N LYS A 170 -1.61 -8.03 20.92
CA LYS A 170 -0.92 -7.17 21.88
C LYS A 170 -0.87 -5.73 21.37
N ILE A 171 -0.82 -5.55 20.05
CA ILE A 171 -0.74 -4.23 19.41
C ILE A 171 -2.11 -3.57 19.43
N GLY A 172 -3.16 -4.28 18.98
CA GLY A 172 -4.54 -3.79 19.05
C GLY A 172 -4.97 -3.47 20.49
N LYS A 173 -4.58 -4.30 21.46
CA LYS A 173 -4.85 -4.04 22.89
C LYS A 173 -4.10 -2.80 23.40
N PHE A 174 -2.80 -2.70 23.11
CA PHE A 174 -2.01 -1.53 23.48
C PHE A 174 -2.60 -0.23 22.90
N LEU A 175 -2.93 -0.22 21.60
CA LEU A 175 -3.54 0.96 20.99
C LEU A 175 -4.91 1.28 21.58
N ALA A 176 -5.69 0.28 21.97
CA ALA A 176 -6.97 0.52 22.63
C ALA A 176 -6.79 1.15 24.01
N GLU A 177 -5.78 0.73 24.77
CA GLU A 177 -5.41 1.35 26.06
C GLU A 177 -4.92 2.79 25.85
N VAL A 178 -4.02 3.02 24.89
CA VAL A 178 -3.55 4.37 24.59
C VAL A 178 -4.71 5.28 24.18
N VAL A 179 -5.56 4.87 23.23
CA VAL A 179 -6.72 5.66 22.79
C VAL A 179 -7.68 5.96 23.94
N ALA A 180 -7.90 5.02 24.86
CA ALA A 180 -8.77 5.22 26.01
C ALA A 180 -8.18 6.18 27.06
N ASP A 181 -6.86 6.28 27.14
CA ASP A 181 -6.14 7.13 28.10
C ASP A 181 -5.81 8.54 27.57
N LEU A 182 -6.06 8.82 26.28
CA LEU A 182 -5.86 10.15 25.70
C LEU A 182 -6.79 11.19 26.34
N ALA A 183 -6.22 12.30 26.77
CA ALA A 183 -6.99 13.44 27.29
C ALA A 183 -7.61 14.27 26.15
N ASP A 184 -8.56 15.16 26.48
CA ASP A 184 -9.14 16.10 25.51
C ASP A 184 -8.05 16.94 24.81
N GLY A 185 -8.03 16.85 23.48
CA GLY A 185 -7.03 17.51 22.62
C GLY A 185 -5.79 16.66 22.30
N GLU A 186 -5.66 15.48 22.90
CA GLU A 186 -4.69 14.46 22.48
C GLU A 186 -5.34 13.54 21.45
N SER A 187 -4.57 13.09 20.45
CA SER A 187 -5.12 12.25 19.39
C SER A 187 -4.09 11.26 18.86
N ILE A 188 -4.56 10.10 18.45
CA ILE A 188 -3.78 9.18 17.62
C ILE A 188 -4.14 9.47 16.17
N GLU A 189 -3.11 9.66 15.34
CA GLU A 189 -3.23 9.77 13.90
C GLU A 189 -2.62 8.53 13.26
N LEU A 190 -3.41 7.83 12.47
CA LEU A 190 -2.96 6.71 11.64
C LEU A 190 -2.80 7.22 10.22
N LEU A 191 -1.58 7.15 9.69
CA LEU A 191 -1.30 7.42 8.28
C LEU A 191 -1.12 6.09 7.56
N THR A 192 -1.88 5.90 6.51
CA THR A 192 -1.83 4.70 5.68
C THR A 192 -0.87 4.88 4.51
N THR A 193 -0.49 3.76 3.87
CA THR A 193 0.47 3.73 2.76
C THR A 193 0.01 4.45 1.51
N ASP A 194 -1.30 4.64 1.34
CA ASP A 194 -1.89 5.45 0.25
C ASP A 194 -2.01 6.94 0.62
N GLY A 195 -1.53 7.32 1.81
CA GLY A 195 -1.56 8.70 2.30
C GLY A 195 -2.86 9.07 3.02
N GLN A 196 -3.84 8.17 3.15
CA GLN A 196 -5.04 8.47 3.92
C GLN A 196 -4.74 8.56 5.42
N LYS A 197 -5.35 9.54 6.06
CA LYS A 197 -5.20 9.80 7.49
C LYS A 197 -6.49 9.49 8.22
N TYR A 198 -6.37 8.76 9.31
CA TYR A 198 -7.47 8.45 10.22
C TYR A 198 -7.16 8.91 11.63
N VAL A 199 -8.18 9.36 12.36
CA VAL A 199 -8.12 9.66 13.79
C VAL A 199 -9.08 8.71 14.50
N PRO A 200 -8.58 7.60 15.08
CA PRO A 200 -9.41 6.65 15.79
C PRO A 200 -9.99 7.27 17.07
N GLU A 201 -11.28 7.08 17.30
CA GLU A 201 -11.91 7.44 18.57
C GLU A 201 -12.05 6.24 19.51
N LYS A 202 -12.41 5.07 18.97
CA LYS A 202 -12.57 3.83 19.74
C LYS A 202 -12.11 2.64 18.93
N LEU A 203 -11.37 1.73 19.55
CA LEU A 203 -11.00 0.47 18.92
C LEU A 203 -12.05 -0.62 19.19
N ALA A 204 -12.41 -1.36 18.14
CA ALA A 204 -13.23 -2.55 18.24
C ALA A 204 -12.33 -3.75 18.58
N GLN A 205 -11.97 -3.92 19.85
CA GLN A 205 -11.01 -4.94 20.30
C GLN A 205 -11.35 -6.36 19.81
N GLY A 206 -12.64 -6.72 19.77
CA GLY A 206 -13.09 -8.04 19.28
C GLY A 206 -12.91 -8.28 17.78
N LEU A 207 -12.63 -7.21 17.01
CA LEU A 207 -12.37 -7.25 15.58
C LEU A 207 -10.88 -6.99 15.26
N CYS A 208 -10.06 -6.67 16.25
CA CYS A 208 -8.62 -6.52 16.10
C CYS A 208 -7.94 -7.88 16.24
N ASP A 209 -6.99 -8.17 15.35
CA ASP A 209 -6.18 -9.38 15.39
C ASP A 209 -4.76 -9.07 14.87
N SER A 210 -3.88 -10.07 14.82
CA SER A 210 -2.50 -9.88 14.34
C SER A 210 -2.38 -9.44 12.87
N THR A 211 -3.49 -9.36 12.13
CA THR A 211 -3.53 -8.98 10.70
C THR A 211 -4.34 -7.70 10.45
N ARG A 212 -5.24 -7.31 11.36
CA ARG A 212 -6.20 -6.23 11.16
C ARG A 212 -6.37 -5.37 12.40
N LEU A 213 -6.55 -4.08 12.16
CA LEU A 213 -6.96 -3.07 13.13
C LEU A 213 -8.37 -2.59 12.78
N ALA A 214 -9.28 -2.56 13.75
CA ALA A 214 -10.65 -2.09 13.58
C ALA A 214 -10.98 -0.98 14.59
N PHE A 215 -11.50 0.14 14.11
CA PHE A 215 -11.82 1.30 14.94
C PHE A 215 -12.98 2.13 14.38
N SER A 216 -13.58 2.95 15.23
CA SER A 216 -14.49 4.02 14.81
C SER A 216 -13.72 5.30 14.53
N ALA A 217 -14.09 5.99 13.45
CA ALA A 217 -13.64 7.34 13.14
C ALA A 217 -14.87 8.25 12.97
N LYS A 218 -14.78 9.46 13.52
CA LYS A 218 -15.83 10.47 13.38
C LYS A 218 -15.79 11.08 11.98
N THR A 219 -16.95 11.22 11.37
CA THR A 219 -17.13 11.89 10.08
C THR A 219 -17.57 13.33 10.30
N GLU A 220 -17.56 14.12 9.22
CA GLU A 220 -17.97 15.53 9.23
C GLU A 220 -19.43 15.73 9.68
N ASP A 221 -20.29 14.76 9.38
CA ASP A 221 -21.73 14.78 9.71
C ASP A 221 -22.06 14.36 11.16
N ASP A 222 -21.07 14.36 12.07
CA ASP A 222 -21.20 13.83 13.45
C ASP A 222 -21.58 12.33 13.51
N THR A 223 -21.52 11.63 12.37
CA THR A 223 -21.73 10.19 12.30
C THR A 223 -20.41 9.44 12.52
N HIS A 224 -20.50 8.16 12.83
CA HIS A 224 -19.33 7.34 13.12
C HIS A 224 -19.17 6.30 12.00
N SER A 225 -17.97 6.20 11.45
CA SER A 225 -17.60 5.17 10.48
C SER A 225 -16.83 4.05 11.18
N LEU A 226 -17.17 2.78 10.91
CA LEU A 226 -16.33 1.65 11.26
C LEU A 226 -15.29 1.44 10.16
N VAL A 227 -14.01 1.58 10.51
CA VAL A 227 -12.88 1.39 9.62
C VAL A 227 -12.13 0.12 10.02
N VAL A 228 -11.82 -0.74 9.05
CA VAL A 228 -11.01 -1.95 9.24
C VAL A 228 -9.82 -1.90 8.30
N LEU A 229 -8.63 -1.76 8.85
CA LEU A 229 -7.37 -1.65 8.11
C LEU A 229 -6.50 -2.89 8.34
N PRO A 230 -5.87 -3.46 7.31
CA PRO A 230 -4.81 -4.45 7.51
C PRO A 230 -3.57 -3.78 8.11
N TRP A 231 -2.88 -4.40 9.07
CA TRP A 231 -1.66 -3.81 9.66
C TRP A 231 -0.61 -3.36 8.62
N PRO A 232 -0.36 -4.11 7.52
CA PRO A 232 0.58 -3.68 6.48
C PRO A 232 0.20 -2.39 5.75
N SER A 233 -1.05 -1.92 5.80
CA SER A 233 -1.44 -0.65 5.17
C SER A 233 -1.16 0.56 6.06
N ILE A 234 -0.74 0.37 7.31
CA ILE A 234 -0.41 1.47 8.22
C ILE A 234 1.07 1.83 8.03
N ALA A 235 1.32 3.01 7.47
CA ALA A 235 2.67 3.51 7.23
C ALA A 235 3.27 4.17 8.47
N ARG A 236 2.44 4.88 9.25
CA ARG A 236 2.87 5.60 10.45
C ARG A 236 1.75 5.70 11.47
N ILE A 237 2.11 5.58 12.74
CA ILE A 237 1.25 5.90 13.89
C ILE A 237 1.90 7.08 14.60
N GLU A 238 1.14 8.15 14.81
CA GLU A 238 1.61 9.36 15.45
C GLU A 238 0.67 9.71 16.61
N ILE A 239 1.21 9.91 17.81
CA ILE A 239 0.45 10.36 18.97
C ILE A 239 0.72 11.85 19.14
N ARG A 240 -0.34 12.67 19.09
CA ARG A 240 -0.26 14.12 19.17
C ARG A 240 -0.86 14.66 20.45
N GLY A 241 -0.43 15.86 20.82
CA GLY A 241 -0.96 16.58 21.97
C GLY A 241 -0.43 16.11 23.32
N LEU A 242 0.44 15.09 23.37
CA LEU A 242 1.01 14.55 24.60
C LEU A 242 1.64 15.66 25.44
N ARG A 243 1.00 16.02 26.55
CA ARG A 243 1.53 17.02 27.50
C ARG A 243 2.75 16.51 28.26
N GLN A 244 2.90 15.19 28.31
CA GLN A 244 3.89 14.48 29.09
C GLN A 244 4.39 13.28 28.30
N LEU A 245 5.67 13.29 27.94
CA LEU A 245 6.29 12.12 27.30
C LEU A 245 6.33 10.93 28.26
N PRO A 246 6.21 9.68 27.79
CA PRO A 246 6.40 8.51 28.64
C PRO A 246 7.78 8.51 29.31
N LEU A 247 7.89 7.91 30.51
CA LEU A 247 9.10 7.95 31.35
C LEU A 247 10.36 7.47 30.62
N GLU A 248 10.23 6.50 29.72
CA GLU A 248 11.31 5.97 28.88
C GLU A 248 11.93 6.99 27.92
N PHE A 249 11.24 8.10 27.63
CA PHE A 249 11.72 9.18 26.77
C PHE A 249 12.22 10.41 27.54
N ARG A 250 12.14 10.44 28.89
CA ARG A 250 12.54 11.60 29.72
C ARG A 250 14.00 11.55 30.23
N LYS A 251 14.93 11.04 29.42
CA LYS A 251 16.36 11.00 29.80
C LYS A 251 17.02 12.37 29.74
#